data_AF-A0A6N8UPR2-F1
#
_entry.id   AF-A0A6N8UPR2-F1
#
_cell.length_a   1.000
_cell.length_b   1.000
_cell.length_c   1.000
_cell.angle_alpha   90.00
_cell.angle_beta   90.00
_cell.angle_gamma   90.00
#
_symmetry.space_group_name_H-M   'P 1'
#
loop_
_entity.id
_entity.type
_entity.pdbx_description
1 polymer ?
#
loop_
_entity_poly.entity_id
_entity_poly.type
_entity_poly.pdbx_seq_one_letter_code
_entity_poly.pdbx_strand_id
1 'polypeptide(L)'
;MDAELRRTHHRLGIPANYESSSRLVLQVTPNDLVSIGCDIFGRPQRMRAIAAEAWSRMRDGASDQGIDVKVVSAYRSIDYQTSLIERLLEQGQLIEEILTRVAAPGFSEHQ
;
A
#
# COMPACT_ATOMS: atom_id res chain seq x y z
N MET A 1 17.06 0.66 4.07
CA MET A 1 16.06 0.64 5.17
C MET A 1 16.58 1.34 6.43
N ASP A 2 15.78 2.17 7.09
CA ASP A 2 16.16 2.82 8.36
C ASP A 2 16.04 1.87 9.59
N ALA A 3 16.41 2.36 10.78
CA ALA A 3 16.43 1.56 12.00
C ALA A 3 15.03 1.24 12.54
N GLU A 4 14.06 2.12 12.34
CA GLU A 4 12.69 1.93 12.82
C GLU A 4 11.99 0.85 11.99
N LEU A 5 12.12 0.92 10.67
CA LEU A 5 11.53 -0.06 9.77
C LEU A 5 12.14 -1.46 9.97
N ARG A 6 13.44 -1.56 10.27
CA ARG A 6 14.08 -2.84 10.67
C ARG A 6 13.48 -3.41 11.96
N ARG A 7 13.21 -2.58 12.96
CA ARG A 7 12.56 -3.02 14.21
C ARG A 7 11.14 -3.49 13.95
N THR A 8 10.40 -2.78 13.09
CA THR A 8 9.06 -3.19 12.66
C THR A 8 9.10 -4.55 11.95
N HIS A 9 10.02 -4.75 11.00
CA HIS A 9 10.18 -6.05 10.32
C HIS A 9 10.46 -7.18 11.30
N HIS A 10 11.43 -6.99 12.20
CA HIS A 10 11.77 -7.99 13.21
C HIS A 10 10.57 -8.34 14.11
N ARG A 11 9.81 -7.33 14.56
CA ARG A 11 8.63 -7.53 15.41
C ARG A 11 7.51 -8.31 14.71
N LEU A 12 7.35 -8.13 13.40
CA LEU A 12 6.37 -8.84 12.58
C LEU A 12 6.85 -10.24 12.14
N GLY A 13 8.08 -10.64 12.48
CA GLY A 13 8.67 -11.90 12.02
C GLY A 13 9.09 -11.89 10.54
N ILE A 14 9.23 -10.70 9.93
CA ILE A 14 9.66 -10.58 8.53
C ILE A 14 11.15 -10.94 8.44
N PRO A 15 11.56 -11.83 7.51
CA PRO A 15 12.95 -12.26 7.40
C PRO A 15 13.93 -11.09 7.18
N ALA A 16 15.08 -11.12 7.85
CA ALA A 16 16.09 -10.06 7.73
C ALA A 16 16.65 -9.89 6.29
N ASN A 17 16.56 -10.93 5.46
CA ASN A 17 16.93 -10.93 4.05
C ASN A 17 15.76 -10.61 3.10
N TYR A 18 14.62 -10.10 3.60
CA TYR A 18 13.45 -9.80 2.77
C TYR A 18 13.77 -8.82 1.64
N GLU A 19 14.55 -7.76 1.91
CA GLU A 19 14.97 -6.77 0.90
C GLU A 19 15.70 -7.43 -0.27
N SER A 20 16.61 -8.38 -0.02
CA SER A 20 17.37 -9.04 -1.08
C SER A 20 16.62 -10.19 -1.75
N SER A 21 15.70 -10.85 -1.05
CA SER A 21 14.95 -12.02 -1.57
C SER A 21 13.66 -11.65 -2.30
N SER A 22 12.98 -10.57 -1.92
CA SER A 22 11.69 -10.17 -2.52
C SER A 22 11.82 -9.54 -3.91
N ARG A 23 12.99 -8.99 -4.26
CA ARG A 23 13.22 -8.14 -5.46
C ARG A 23 12.38 -6.86 -5.50
N LEU A 24 11.69 -6.53 -4.41
CA LEU A 24 10.90 -5.31 -4.30
C LEU A 24 11.80 -4.13 -3.95
N VAL A 25 11.42 -2.94 -4.44
CA VAL A 25 12.14 -1.70 -4.19
C VAL A 25 11.62 -1.05 -2.92
N LEU A 26 12.53 -0.53 -2.10
CA LEU A 26 12.19 0.29 -0.94
C LEU A 26 11.49 1.58 -1.42
N GLN A 27 10.27 1.79 -0.97
CA GLN A 27 9.45 2.95 -1.29
C GLN A 27 9.74 4.11 -0.33
N VAL A 28 9.62 5.33 -0.84
CA VAL A 28 9.78 6.56 -0.07
C VAL A 28 8.41 7.21 0.08
N THR A 29 8.06 7.58 1.31
CA THR A 29 6.82 8.29 1.58
C THR A 29 6.72 9.57 0.74
N PRO A 30 5.73 9.69 -0.15
CA PRO A 30 5.56 10.88 -0.98
C PRO A 30 5.12 12.08 -0.15
N ASN A 31 5.61 13.26 -0.52
CA ASN A 31 5.25 14.54 0.10
C ASN A 31 4.18 15.32 -0.70
N ASP A 32 3.73 14.79 -1.83
CA ASP A 32 2.81 15.39 -2.81
C ASP A 32 1.46 14.67 -2.87
N LEU A 33 1.03 14.09 -1.75
CA LEU A 33 -0.25 13.36 -1.67
C LEU A 33 -1.45 14.32 -1.67
N VAL A 34 -2.36 14.10 -2.60
CA VAL A 34 -3.64 14.83 -2.72
C VAL A 34 -4.81 13.87 -2.53
N SER A 35 -5.94 14.41 -2.05
CA SER A 35 -7.18 13.63 -1.91
C SER A 35 -7.77 13.29 -3.29
N ILE A 36 -8.28 12.07 -3.43
CA ILE A 36 -9.07 11.64 -4.61
C ILE A 36 -10.52 11.28 -4.24
N GLY A 37 -10.96 11.66 -3.04
CA GLY A 37 -12.24 11.29 -2.47
C GLY A 37 -12.18 9.97 -1.69
N CYS A 38 -13.34 9.35 -1.49
CA CYS A 38 -13.45 8.08 -0.78
C CYS A 38 -13.41 6.88 -1.73
N ASP A 39 -12.93 5.74 -1.23
CA ASP A 39 -13.11 4.45 -1.89
C ASP A 39 -14.56 3.94 -1.80
N ILE A 40 -14.81 2.76 -2.39
CA ILE A 40 -16.11 2.09 -2.36
C ILE A 40 -16.63 1.78 -0.94
N PHE A 41 -15.77 1.84 0.08
CA PHE A 41 -16.12 1.60 1.48
C PHE A 41 -16.21 2.90 2.29
N GLY A 42 -16.18 4.07 1.64
CA GLY A 42 -16.28 5.37 2.30
C GLY A 42 -14.98 5.83 2.98
N ARG A 43 -13.85 5.19 2.73
CA ARG A 43 -12.56 5.53 3.37
C ARG A 43 -11.80 6.55 2.51
N PRO A 44 -11.26 7.64 3.10
CA PRO A 44 -10.55 8.65 2.34
C PRO A 44 -9.30 8.06 1.67
N GLN A 45 -9.14 8.34 0.37
CA GLN A 45 -8.00 7.89 -0.42
C GLN A 45 -7.16 9.07 -0.88
N ARG A 46 -5.86 8.82 -1.01
CA ARG A 46 -4.89 9.79 -1.51
C ARG A 46 -4.01 9.15 -2.58
N MET A 47 -3.50 9.96 -3.48
CA MET A 47 -2.50 9.59 -4.50
C MET A 47 -1.49 10.72 -4.62
N ARG A 48 -0.32 10.45 -5.18
CA ARG A 48 0.59 11.53 -5.63
C ARG A 48 -0.13 12.39 -6.66
N ALA A 49 0.14 13.70 -6.69
CA ALA A 49 -0.55 14.65 -7.55
C ALA A 49 -0.65 14.19 -9.02
N ILE A 50 0.47 13.75 -9.61
CA ILE A 50 0.51 13.28 -11.00
C ILE A 50 -0.37 12.03 -11.25
N ALA A 51 -0.46 11.15 -10.25
CA ALA A 51 -1.27 9.94 -10.33
C ALA A 51 -2.75 10.25 -10.14
N ALA A 52 -3.08 11.20 -9.25
CA ALA A 52 -4.44 11.70 -9.05
C ALA A 52 -5.01 12.34 -10.33
N GLU A 53 -4.21 13.14 -11.04
CA GLU A 53 -4.59 13.73 -12.32
C GLU A 53 -4.85 12.65 -13.39
N ALA A 54 -3.93 11.69 -13.52
CA ALA A 54 -4.09 10.57 -14.47
C ALA A 54 -5.32 9.71 -14.14
N TRP A 55 -5.54 9.45 -12.85
CA TRP A 55 -6.71 8.73 -12.34
C TRP A 55 -8.02 9.46 -12.69
N SER A 56 -8.09 10.78 -12.48
CA SER A 56 -9.30 11.54 -12.85
C SER A 56 -9.57 11.44 -14.34
N ARG A 57 -8.57 11.70 -15.20
CA ARG A 57 -8.74 11.61 -16.66
C ARG A 57 -9.21 10.22 -17.11
N MET A 58 -8.65 9.16 -16.53
CA MET A 58 -9.07 7.79 -16.83
C MET A 58 -10.52 7.53 -16.40
N ARG A 59 -10.89 7.97 -15.19
CA ARG A 59 -12.26 7.79 -14.68
C ARG A 59 -13.28 8.58 -15.49
N ASP A 60 -12.95 9.81 -15.87
CA ASP A 60 -13.83 10.67 -16.65
C ASP A 60 -14.05 10.06 -18.06
N GLY A 61 -12.98 9.61 -18.71
CA GLY A 61 -13.09 8.90 -20.00
C GLY A 61 -13.84 7.57 -19.92
N ALA A 62 -13.75 6.84 -18.80
CA ALA A 62 -14.55 5.65 -18.57
C ALA A 62 -16.04 6.00 -18.37
N SER A 63 -16.32 7.08 -17.63
CA SER A 63 -17.68 7.56 -17.40
C SER A 63 -18.37 7.99 -18.70
N ASP A 64 -17.65 8.62 -19.62
CA ASP A 64 -18.17 8.99 -20.95
C ASP A 64 -18.62 7.76 -21.77
N GLN A 65 -18.09 6.58 -21.44
CA GLN A 65 -18.46 5.29 -22.03
C GLN A 65 -19.48 4.51 -21.17
N GLY A 66 -20.02 5.13 -20.11
CA GLY A 66 -20.95 4.48 -19.19
C GLY A 66 -20.30 3.48 -18.24
N ILE A 67 -18.98 3.52 -18.06
CA ILE A 67 -18.22 2.64 -17.16
C ILE A 67 -17.89 3.39 -15.87
N ASP A 68 -18.43 2.90 -14.75
CA ASP A 68 -18.17 3.46 -13.43
C ASP A 68 -16.96 2.80 -12.75
N VAL A 69 -15.78 3.42 -12.87
CA VAL A 69 -14.55 2.92 -12.23
C VAL A 69 -14.43 3.48 -10.81
N LYS A 70 -14.35 2.58 -9.83
CA LYS A 70 -14.17 2.93 -8.42
C LYS A 70 -12.79 2.57 -7.89
N VAL A 71 -12.29 3.36 -6.95
CA VAL A 71 -11.06 3.04 -6.20
C VAL A 71 -11.38 2.14 -5.01
N VAL A 72 -10.54 1.13 -4.79
CA VAL A 72 -10.61 0.22 -3.63
C VAL A 72 -9.50 0.52 -2.63
N SER A 73 -8.31 0.86 -3.12
CA SER A 73 -7.15 1.25 -2.32
C SER A 73 -6.17 2.06 -3.17
N ALA A 74 -5.65 3.14 -2.59
CA ALA A 74 -4.58 3.97 -3.17
C ALA A 74 -3.42 4.07 -2.16
N TYR A 75 -2.96 5.26 -1.78
CA TYR A 75 -1.84 5.40 -0.84
C TYR A 75 -2.10 4.69 0.51
N ARG A 76 -1.10 3.96 1.00
CA ARG A 76 -1.04 3.31 2.31
C ARG A 76 0.25 3.72 3.00
N SER A 77 0.18 4.22 4.23
CA SER A 77 1.38 4.52 5.01
C SER A 77 2.09 3.24 5.46
N ILE A 78 3.34 3.39 5.93
CA ILE A 78 4.08 2.33 6.65
C ILE A 78 3.24 1.75 7.79
N ASP A 79 2.61 2.60 8.61
CA ASP A 79 1.76 2.18 9.72
C ASP A 79 0.55 1.38 9.25
N TYR A 80 -0.11 1.82 8.18
CA TYR A 80 -1.24 1.08 7.60
C TYR A 80 -0.80 -0.30 7.14
N GLN A 81 0.32 -0.39 6.43
CA GLN A 81 0.86 -1.66 5.93
C GLN A 81 1.28 -2.58 7.08
N THR A 82 1.83 -2.01 8.15
CA THR A 82 2.18 -2.71 9.39
C THR A 82 0.93 -3.31 10.04
N SER A 83 -0.10 -2.50 10.28
CA SER A 83 -1.35 -2.96 10.89
C SER A 83 -2.12 -3.96 10.01
N LEU A 84 -1.97 -3.89 8.69
CA LEU A 84 -2.52 -4.90 7.80
C LEU A 84 -1.89 -6.28 8.07
N ILE A 85 -0.56 -6.35 8.19
CA ILE A 85 0.14 -7.61 8.48
C ILE A 85 -0.17 -8.09 9.89
N GLU A 86 -0.18 -7.19 10.90
CA GLU A 86 -0.55 -7.53 12.28
C GLU A 86 -1.90 -8.23 12.37
N ARG A 87 -2.93 -7.68 11.71
CA ARG A 87 -4.27 -8.28 11.69
C ARG A 87 -4.29 -9.67 11.05
N LEU A 88 -3.47 -9.90 10.02
CA LEU A 88 -3.39 -11.22 9.37
C LEU A 88 -2.67 -12.24 10.28
N LEU A 89 -1.65 -11.80 11.01
CA LEU A 89 -0.99 -12.63 12.04
C LEU A 89 -1.94 -12.96 13.19
N GLU A 90 -2.72 -11.98 13.67
CA GLU A 90 -3.76 -12.18 14.69
C GLU A 90 -4.85 -13.15 14.24
N GLN A 91 -5.10 -13.25 12.93
CA GLN A 91 -5.99 -14.25 12.32
C GLN A 91 -5.35 -15.64 12.18
N GLY A 92 -4.13 -15.83 12.69
CA GLY A 92 -3.41 -17.11 12.71
C GLY A 92 -2.68 -17.46 11.41
N GLN A 93 -2.51 -16.50 10.49
CA GLN A 93 -1.75 -16.74 9.26
C GLN A 93 -0.25 -16.70 9.52
N LEU A 94 0.52 -17.49 8.78
CA LEU A 94 1.98 -17.48 8.88
C LEU A 94 2.55 -16.29 8.11
N ILE A 95 3.65 -15.71 8.62
CA ILE A 95 4.28 -14.54 7.99
C ILE A 95 4.77 -14.86 6.58
N GLU A 96 5.28 -16.07 6.36
CA GLU A 96 5.73 -16.54 5.05
C GLU A 96 4.59 -16.56 4.03
N GLU A 97 3.40 -17.00 4.45
CA GLU A 97 2.20 -17.03 3.61
C GLU A 97 1.69 -15.62 3.32
N ILE A 98 1.67 -14.75 4.33
CA ILE A 98 1.27 -13.34 4.17
C ILE A 98 2.17 -12.66 3.12
N LEU A 99 3.49 -12.84 3.22
CA LEU A 99 4.48 -12.20 2.37
C LEU A 99 4.42 -12.65 0.89
N THR A 100 3.70 -13.72 0.57
CA THR A 100 3.43 -14.12 -0.83
C THR A 100 2.47 -13.17 -1.56
N ARG A 101 1.64 -12.44 -0.80
CA ARG A 101 0.53 -11.61 -1.34
C ARG A 101 0.44 -10.21 -0.74
N VAL A 102 1.16 -9.94 0.35
CA VAL A 102 1.27 -8.64 0.99
C VAL A 102 2.73 -8.27 1.12
N ALA A 103 3.16 -7.21 0.45
CA ALA A 103 4.53 -6.72 0.58
C ALA A 103 4.81 -6.24 2.02
N ALA A 104 6.04 -6.43 2.50
CA ALA A 104 6.46 -5.91 3.81
C ALA A 104 6.34 -4.38 3.87
N PRO A 105 6.19 -3.77 5.07
CA PRO A 105 6.21 -2.33 5.22
C PRO A 105 7.50 -1.76 4.64
N GLY A 106 7.38 -0.76 3.77
CA GLY A 106 8.47 -0.15 3.03
C GLY A 106 8.67 -0.72 1.62
N PHE A 107 8.02 -1.83 1.27
CA PHE A 107 8.20 -2.52 -0.01
C PHE A 107 6.92 -2.63 -0.84
N SER A 108 5.80 -2.06 -0.36
CA SER A 108 4.53 -1.99 -1.11
C SER A 108 4.49 -0.73 -1.95
N GLU A 109 4.20 -0.82 -3.25
CA GLU A 109 4.06 0.35 -4.16
C GLU A 109 2.94 1.32 -3.77
N HIS A 110 2.08 0.93 -2.84
CA HIS A 110 1.09 1.84 -2.25
C HIS A 110 1.72 2.89 -1.31
N GLN A 111 3.00 2.77 -0.97
CA GLN A 111 3.68 3.59 0.04
C GLN A 111 4.40 4.81 -0.54
#